data_AF-A0A7X0SB83-F1
#
_entry.id   AF-A0A7X0SB83-F1
#
_cell.length_a   1.000
_cell.length_b   1.000
_cell.length_c   1.000
_cell.angle_alpha   90.00
_cell.angle_beta   90.00
_cell.angle_gamma   90.00
#
_symmetry.space_group_name_H-M   'P 1'
#
loop_
_entity.id
_entity.type
_entity.pdbx_description
1 polymer ?
#
loop_
_entity_poly.entity_id
_entity_poly.type
_entity_poly.pdbx_seq_one_letter_code
_entity_poly.pdbx_strand_id
1 'polypeptide(L)'
;MKLQERNKVSKATKILNTMAIIMVIFAIFNIYTSHMYISSLIKQGFDPIKQITEVINYYLNSVTQYVFYGICLAVLSYIIKKVVYLGDVDSINKLDKDYLEKASVVEEEYDEIDMILKELDVE
;
A
#
# COMPACT_ATOMS: atom_id res chain seq x y z
N MET A 1 -22.56 10.20 -15.75
CA MET A 1 -21.85 8.90 -15.74
C MET A 1 -21.26 8.70 -14.35
N LYS A 2 -21.59 7.61 -13.63
CA LYS A 2 -21.10 7.39 -12.25
C LYS A 2 -19.61 7.02 -12.30
N LEU A 3 -18.73 7.91 -11.85
CA LEU A 3 -17.34 7.61 -11.52
C LEU A 3 -17.34 6.56 -10.40
N GLN A 4 -17.27 5.29 -10.75
CA GLN A 4 -17.00 4.21 -9.81
C GLN A 4 -15.61 4.47 -9.23
N GLU A 5 -15.54 4.94 -7.98
CA GLU A 5 -14.32 4.96 -7.17
C GLU A 5 -13.76 3.54 -7.08
N ARG A 6 -12.89 3.17 -8.02
CA ARG A 6 -12.08 1.96 -7.89
C ARG A 6 -10.93 2.28 -6.95
N ASN A 7 -11.23 2.33 -5.65
CA ASN A 7 -10.24 2.20 -4.58
C ASN A 7 -9.68 0.76 -4.58
N LYS A 8 -9.10 0.33 -5.69
CA LYS A 8 -8.65 -1.04 -5.91
C LYS A 8 -7.28 -1.18 -5.27
N VAL A 9 -7.27 -1.36 -3.95
CA VAL A 9 -6.06 -1.71 -3.20
C VAL A 9 -5.41 -2.92 -3.87
N SER A 10 -4.19 -2.74 -4.37
CA SER A 10 -3.44 -3.78 -5.06
C SER A 10 -3.43 -5.07 -4.22
N LYS A 11 -3.58 -6.23 -4.87
CA LYS A 11 -3.50 -7.54 -4.20
C LYS A 11 -2.19 -7.67 -3.42
N ALA A 12 -1.09 -7.13 -3.96
CA ALA A 12 0.21 -7.09 -3.30
C ALA A 12 0.17 -6.28 -1.99
N THR A 13 -0.42 -5.08 -2.01
CA THR A 13 -0.60 -4.25 -0.82
C THR A 13 -1.42 -4.97 0.26
N LYS A 14 -2.49 -5.69 -0.12
CA LYS A 14 -3.28 -6.48 0.83
C LYS A 14 -2.45 -7.59 1.48
N ILE A 15 -1.72 -8.37 0.67
CA ILE A 15 -0.88 -9.48 1.17
C ILE A 15 0.20 -8.94 2.11
N LEU A 16 0.90 -7.87 1.73
CA LEU A 16 1.95 -7.26 2.55
C LEU A 16 1.39 -6.75 3.88
N ASN A 17 0.22 -6.11 3.86
CA ASN A 17 -0.43 -5.64 5.08
C ASN A 17 -0.84 -6.80 5.99
N THR A 18 -1.38 -7.90 5.43
CA THR A 18 -1.70 -9.11 6.20
C THR A 18 -0.45 -9.71 6.84
N MET A 19 0.66 -9.80 6.09
CA MET A 19 1.93 -10.30 6.64
C MET A 19 2.47 -9.39 7.74
N ALA A 20 2.34 -8.08 7.61
CA ALA A 20 2.72 -7.13 8.67
C ALA A 20 1.90 -7.37 9.96
N ILE A 21 0.59 -7.59 9.85
CA ILE A 21 -0.26 -7.92 11.00
C ILE A 21 0.17 -9.24 11.65
N ILE A 22 0.48 -10.26 10.84
CA ILE A 22 0.97 -11.55 11.34
C ILE A 22 2.27 -11.36 12.14
N MET A 23 3.19 -10.53 11.65
CA MET A 23 4.43 -10.20 12.37
C MET A 23 4.15 -9.54 13.74
N VAL A 24 3.16 -8.64 13.83
CA VAL A 24 2.76 -8.03 15.11
C VAL A 24 2.23 -9.09 16.08
N ILE A 25 1.41 -10.03 15.61
CA ILE A 25 0.91 -11.14 16.44
C ILE A 25 2.08 -11.98 16.97
N PHE A 26 3.04 -12.33 16.12
CA PHE A 26 4.24 -13.06 16.54
C PHE A 26 5.10 -12.28 17.53
N ALA A 27 5.24 -10.96 17.35
CA ALA A 27 5.96 -10.11 18.30
C ALA A 27 5.31 -10.17 19.69
N ILE A 28 3.98 -10.00 19.77
CA ILE A 28 3.23 -10.08 21.03
C ILE A 28 3.37 -11.47 21.68
N PHE A 29 3.23 -12.53 20.89
CA PHE A 29 3.38 -13.90 21.38
C PHE A 29 4.79 -14.17 21.93
N ASN A 30 5.83 -13.68 21.26
CA ASN A 30 7.20 -13.83 21.73
C ASN A 30 7.47 -12.99 22.98
N ILE A 31 6.94 -11.77 23.10
CA ILE A 31 7.03 -11.00 24.34
C ILE A 31 6.45 -11.79 25.53
N TYR A 32 5.27 -12.39 25.34
CA TYR A 32 4.63 -13.20 26.38
C TYR A 32 5.45 -14.45 26.73
N THR A 33 5.93 -15.17 25.71
CA THR A 33 6.75 -16.37 25.90
C THR A 33 8.05 -16.04 26.61
N SER A 34 8.71 -14.96 26.21
CA SER A 34 9.93 -14.49 26.86
C SER A 34 9.67 -14.11 28.32
N HIS A 35 8.54 -13.48 28.63
CA HIS A 35 8.15 -13.18 30.01
C HIS A 35 7.95 -14.43 30.86
N MET A 36 7.26 -15.45 30.33
CA MET A 36 7.09 -16.73 31.01
C MET A 36 8.43 -17.43 31.26
N TYR A 37 9.35 -17.37 30.30
CA TYR A 37 10.70 -17.92 30.44
C TYR A 37 11.47 -17.24 31.57
N ILE A 38 11.57 -15.90 31.54
CA ILE A 38 12.27 -15.14 32.59
C ILE A 38 11.61 -15.35 33.96
N SER A 39 10.27 -15.36 34.02
CA SER A 39 9.54 -15.65 35.27
C SER A 39 9.88 -17.05 35.82
N SER A 40 10.01 -18.06 34.96
CA SER A 40 10.45 -19.39 35.36
C SER A 40 11.87 -19.41 35.90
N LEU A 41 12.79 -18.66 35.27
CA LEU A 41 14.16 -18.51 35.77
C LEU A 41 14.19 -17.86 37.15
N ILE A 42 13.39 -16.82 37.38
CA ILE A 42 13.30 -16.13 38.69
C ILE A 42 12.89 -17.12 39.78
N LYS A 43 11.91 -17.98 39.50
CA LYS A 43 11.49 -19.04 40.43
C LYS A 43 12.59 -20.06 40.74
N GLN A 44 13.59 -20.18 39.85
CA GLN A 44 14.75 -21.04 40.01
C GLN A 44 15.95 -20.33 40.67
N GLY A 45 15.77 -19.09 41.14
CA GLY A 45 16.81 -18.33 41.83
C GLY A 45 17.62 -17.37 40.94
N PHE A 46 17.21 -17.18 39.68
CA PHE A 46 17.77 -16.13 38.82
C PHE A 46 17.41 -14.74 39.36
N ASP A 47 18.40 -13.86 39.44
CA ASP A 47 18.24 -12.46 39.84
C ASP A 47 18.32 -11.55 38.61
N PRO A 48 17.18 -11.01 38.11
CA PRO A 48 17.13 -10.20 36.91
C PRO A 48 17.91 -8.88 37.03
N ILE A 49 18.05 -8.36 38.25
CA ILE A 49 18.68 -7.07 38.48
C ILE A 49 20.19 -7.18 38.24
N LYS A 50 20.79 -8.31 38.62
CA LYS A 50 22.21 -8.59 38.41
C LYS A 50 22.55 -8.88 36.94
N GLN A 51 21.59 -9.37 36.16
CA GLN A 51 21.77 -9.81 34.78
C GLN A 51 20.87 -9.06 33.80
N ILE A 52 20.61 -7.77 34.06
CA ILE A 52 19.61 -6.99 33.33
C ILE A 52 19.92 -6.91 31.82
N THR A 53 21.19 -6.85 31.45
CA THR A 53 21.63 -6.86 30.04
C THR A 53 21.27 -8.16 29.34
N GLU A 54 21.38 -9.30 30.01
CA GLU A 54 21.01 -10.60 29.44
C GLU A 54 19.50 -10.70 29.24
N VAL A 55 18.71 -10.22 30.21
CA VAL A 55 17.26 -10.15 30.10
C VAL A 55 16.86 -9.28 28.91
N ILE A 56 17.42 -8.07 28.79
CA ILE A 56 17.14 -7.16 27.68
C ILE A 56 17.53 -7.81 26.33
N ASN A 57 18.73 -8.38 26.23
CA ASN A 57 19.19 -9.03 25.01
C ASN A 57 18.32 -10.22 24.62
N TYR A 58 17.83 -10.98 25.59
CA TYR A 58 16.90 -12.07 25.34
C TYR A 58 15.60 -11.56 24.72
N TYR A 59 14.98 -10.54 25.31
CA TYR A 59 13.78 -9.92 24.73
C TYR A 59 14.04 -9.33 23.34
N LEU A 60 15.16 -8.63 23.15
CA LEU A 60 15.52 -8.07 21.85
C LEU A 60 15.68 -9.18 20.81
N ASN A 61 16.46 -10.22 21.09
CA ASN A 61 16.65 -11.32 20.14
C ASN A 61 15.35 -12.06 19.83
N SER A 62 14.47 -12.24 20.82
CA SER A 62 13.17 -12.90 20.62
C SER A 62 12.19 -12.07 19.80
N VAL A 63 12.23 -10.74 19.89
CA VAL A 63 11.15 -9.87 19.36
C VAL A 63 11.57 -9.06 18.14
N THR A 64 12.86 -8.71 18.03
CA THR A 64 13.38 -7.73 17.05
C THR A 64 13.04 -8.10 15.62
N GLN A 65 13.21 -9.37 15.23
CA GLN A 65 12.93 -9.80 13.86
C GLN A 65 11.48 -9.52 13.44
N TYR A 66 10.52 -9.79 14.33
CA TYR A 66 9.10 -9.61 14.04
C TYR A 66 8.73 -8.13 13.94
N VAL A 67 9.25 -7.32 14.86
CA VAL A 67 9.02 -5.86 14.82
C VAL A 67 9.67 -5.25 13.58
N PHE A 68 10.92 -5.60 13.29
CA PHE A 68 11.66 -5.08 12.15
C PHE A 68 10.97 -5.44 10.82
N TYR A 69 10.71 -6.73 10.59
CA TYR A 69 10.04 -7.15 9.35
C TYR A 69 8.59 -6.65 9.27
N GLY A 70 7.87 -6.55 10.39
CA GLY A 70 6.54 -5.94 10.44
C GLY A 70 6.55 -4.49 9.95
N ILE A 71 7.50 -3.68 10.42
CA ILE A 71 7.69 -2.30 9.98
C ILE A 71 8.05 -2.26 8.49
N CYS A 72 9.03 -3.06 8.04
CA CYS A 72 9.42 -3.08 6.63
C CYS A 72 8.25 -3.43 5.70
N LEU A 73 7.44 -4.43 6.07
CA LEU A 73 6.26 -4.83 5.30
C LEU A 73 5.19 -3.74 5.26
N ALA A 74 4.94 -3.06 6.38
CA ALA A 74 4.00 -1.96 6.44
C ALA A 74 4.46 -0.76 5.59
N VAL A 75 5.74 -0.39 5.67
CA VAL A 75 6.33 0.68 4.86
C VAL A 75 6.28 0.33 3.38
N LEU A 76 6.65 -0.90 3.00
CA LEU A 76 6.60 -1.34 1.61
C LEU A 76 5.17 -1.34 1.07
N SER A 77 4.21 -1.79 1.87
CA SER A 77 2.78 -1.74 1.54
C SER A 77 2.32 -0.31 1.27
N TYR A 78 2.73 0.64 2.11
CA TYR A 78 2.44 2.06 1.94
C TYR A 78 3.06 2.64 0.65
N ILE A 79 4.33 2.32 0.37
CA ILE A 79 5.02 2.77 -0.86
C ILE A 79 4.29 2.23 -2.10
N ILE A 80 3.97 0.94 -2.15
CA ILE A 80 3.27 0.33 -3.28
C ILE A 80 1.89 0.98 -3.48
N LYS A 81 1.15 1.22 -2.39
CA LYS A 81 -0.14 1.90 -2.47
C LYS A 81 -0.01 3.29 -3.11
N LYS A 82 1.03 4.05 -2.74
CA LYS A 82 1.30 5.39 -3.28
C LYS A 82 1.71 5.33 -4.76
N VAL A 83 2.56 4.38 -5.14
CA VAL A 83 3.02 4.21 -6.53
C VAL A 83 1.85 3.81 -7.44
N VAL A 84 1.03 2.84 -7.02
CA VAL A 84 -0.16 2.42 -7.79
C VAL A 84 -1.13 3.58 -7.96
N TYR A 85 -1.38 4.36 -6.90
CA TYR A 85 -2.23 5.54 -6.98
C TYR A 85 -1.72 6.57 -8.00
N LEU A 86 -0.42 6.84 -8.03
CA LEU A 86 0.16 7.77 -9.01
C LEU A 86 0.00 7.26 -10.46
N GLY A 87 0.23 5.96 -10.70
CA GLY A 87 0.00 5.36 -12.01
C GLY A 87 -1.46 5.37 -12.46
N ASP A 88 -2.39 5.17 -11.52
CA ASP A 88 -3.84 5.27 -11.80
C ASP A 88 -4.23 6.72 -12.16
N VAL A 89 -3.67 7.73 -11.47
CA VAL A 89 -3.92 9.15 -11.79
C VAL A 89 -3.37 9.52 -13.18
N ASP A 90 -2.14 9.11 -13.50
CA ASP A 90 -1.54 9.41 -14.81
C ASP A 90 -2.28 8.74 -15.97
N SER A 91 -2.79 7.53 -15.76
CA SER A 91 -3.58 6.82 -16.76
C SER A 91 -4.96 7.44 -16.96
N ILE A 92 -5.60 7.95 -15.90
CA ILE A 92 -6.85 8.72 -16.00
C ILE A 92 -6.62 10.02 -16.79
N ASN A 93 -5.55 10.77 -16.48
CA ASN A 93 -5.25 12.03 -17.16
C ASN A 93 -4.97 11.84 -18.66
N LYS A 94 -4.32 10.73 -19.05
CA LYS A 94 -4.11 10.40 -20.47
C LYS A 94 -5.41 10.04 -21.17
N LEU A 95 -6.25 9.23 -20.52
CA LEU A 95 -7.55 8.84 -21.07
C LEU A 95 -8.43 10.08 -21.29
N ASP A 96 -8.44 11.02 -20.35
CA ASP A 96 -9.21 12.27 -20.45
C ASP A 96 -8.74 13.14 -21.62
N LYS A 97 -7.42 13.23 -21.84
CA LYS A 97 -6.85 13.91 -23.02
C LYS A 97 -7.24 13.24 -24.33
N ASP A 98 -7.15 11.91 -24.43
CA ASP A 98 -7.55 11.18 -25.65
C ASP A 98 -9.03 11.38 -25.98
N TYR A 99 -9.90 11.49 -24.96
CA TYR A 99 -11.32 11.78 -25.16
C TYR A 99 -11.55 13.21 -25.65
N LEU A 100 -10.84 14.19 -25.08
CA LEU A 100 -10.93 15.59 -25.52
C LEU A 100 -10.40 15.78 -26.95
N GLU A 101 -9.29 15.13 -27.31
CA GLU A 101 -8.73 15.18 -28.66
C GLU A 101 -9.66 14.54 -29.70
N LYS A 102 -10.29 13.41 -29.36
CA LYS A 102 -11.30 12.81 -30.25
C LYS A 102 -12.54 13.69 -30.39
N ALA A 103 -12.96 14.36 -29.32
CA ALA A 103 -14.11 15.26 -29.38
C ALA A 103 -13.82 16.47 -30.27
N SER A 104 -12.61 17.05 -30.21
CA SER A 104 -12.24 18.19 -31.07
C SER A 104 -12.12 17.82 -32.54
N VAL A 105 -11.57 16.63 -32.87
CA VAL A 105 -11.49 16.17 -34.27
C VAL A 105 -12.89 15.95 -34.87
N VAL A 106 -13.82 15.42 -34.07
CA VAL A 106 -15.22 15.24 -34.52
C VAL A 106 -15.89 16.60 -34.76
N GLU A 107 -15.63 17.59 -33.90
CA GLU A 107 -16.17 18.95 -34.06
C GLU A 107 -15.64 19.63 -35.34
N GLU A 108 -14.34 19.49 -35.65
CA GLU A 108 -13.74 19.98 -36.90
C GLU A 108 -14.32 19.28 -38.15
N GLU A 109 -14.57 17.98 -38.10
CA GLU A 109 -15.17 17.22 -39.21
C GLU A 109 -16.62 17.66 -39.49
N TYR A 110 -17.40 17.98 -38.46
CA TYR A 110 -18.74 18.55 -38.63
C TYR A 110 -18.70 19.94 -39.28
N ASP A 111 -17.78 20.81 -38.86
CA ASP A 111 -17.61 22.15 -39.45
C ASP A 111 -17.21 22.09 -40.95
N GLU A 112 -16.37 21.12 -41.32
CA GLU A 112 -15.95 20.90 -42.71
C GLU A 112 -17.12 20.40 -43.59
N ILE A 113 -17.93 19.47 -43.08
CA ILE A 113 -19.14 18.99 -43.78
C ILE A 113 -20.17 20.11 -43.97
N ASP A 114 -20.37 20.97 -42.96
CA ASP A 114 -21.30 22.11 -43.03
C ASP A 114 -20.85 23.16 -44.07
N MET A 115 -19.53 23.35 -44.24
CA MET A 115 -18.99 24.20 -45.30
C MET A 115 -19.25 23.61 -46.70
N ILE A 116 -19.01 22.32 -46.90
CA ILE A 116 -19.25 21.64 -48.19
C ILE A 116 -20.74 21.67 -48.55
N LEU A 117 -21.63 21.44 -47.58
CA LEU A 117 -23.08 21.51 -47.79
C LEU A 117 -23.55 22.92 -48.17
N LYS A 118 -22.98 23.96 -47.55
CA LYS A 118 -23.25 25.35 -47.95
C LYS A 118 -22.78 25.68 -49.36
N GLU A 119 -21.69 25.07 -49.82
CA GLU A 119 -21.14 25.30 -51.16
C GLU A 119 -21.97 24.59 -52.25
N LEU A 120 -22.63 23.48 -51.90
CA LEU A 120 -23.54 22.73 -52.78
C LEU A 120 -24.96 23.32 -52.88
N ASP A 121 -25.39 24.12 -51.90
CA ASP A 121 -26.71 24.79 -51.88
C ASP A 121 -26.68 26.15 -52.63
N VAL A 122 -25.57 26.46 -53.32
CA VAL A 122 -25.39 27.62 -54.21
C VAL A 122 -25.31 27.14 -55.66
N GLU A 123 -26.39 26.58 -56.18
CA GLU A 123 -26.70 26.50 -57.63
C GLU A 123 -28.20 26.72 -57.89
#